data_AF-A0A1B9DT13-F1
#
_entry.id   AF-A0A1B9DT13-F1
#
_cell.length_a   1.000
_cell.length_b   1.000
_cell.length_c   1.000
_cell.angle_alpha   90.00
_cell.angle_beta   90.00
_cell.angle_gamma   90.00
#
_symmetry.space_group_name_H-M   'P 1'
#
loop_
_entity.id
_entity.type
_entity.pdbx_description
1 polymer ?
#
loop_
_entity_poly.entity_id
_entity_poly.type
_entity_poly.pdbx_seq_one_letter_code
_entity_poly.pdbx_strand_id
1 'polypeptide(L)'
;MNSKVSFYFKKEELHFDFNLISNVQIRKNRVFFINYIFTFTGFIIFYLVKNKFNIYLSPVYFPIAFLGIVYFSFLYKQFSYKLLINKENLIFHELTLSPRNIIHAQYFITLYKKTTKNKNLILK
;
A
#
# COMPACT_ATOMS: atom_id res chain seq x y z
N MET A 1 -0.32 18.97 29.06
CA MET A 1 0.45 18.91 27.79
C MET A 1 -0.55 18.78 26.64
N ASN A 2 -0.72 19.82 25.84
CA ASN A 2 -1.58 19.79 24.64
C ASN A 2 -0.84 19.06 23.52
N SER A 3 -0.87 17.74 23.55
CA SER A 3 -0.26 16.89 22.54
C SER A 3 -1.30 16.61 21.44
N LYS A 4 -1.50 17.60 20.55
CA LYS A 4 -2.32 17.47 19.34
C LYS A 4 -1.40 17.12 18.16
N VAL A 5 -1.79 16.15 17.33
CA VAL A 5 -1.12 15.82 16.07
C VAL A 5 -2.02 16.22 14.92
N SER A 6 -1.54 17.12 14.07
CA SER A 6 -2.18 17.46 12.81
C SER A 6 -1.63 16.57 11.70
N PHE A 7 -2.52 15.82 11.04
CA PHE A 7 -2.20 15.14 9.79
C PHE A 7 -2.83 15.92 8.64
N TYR A 8 -2.01 16.28 7.66
CA TYR A 8 -2.49 16.89 6.43
C TYR A 8 -2.84 15.79 5.42
N PHE A 9 -4.13 15.63 5.12
CA PHE A 9 -4.61 14.61 4.19
C PHE A 9 -5.62 15.22 3.21
N LYS A 10 -5.35 15.12 1.90
CA LYS A 10 -6.26 15.60 0.83
C LYS A 10 -6.79 17.04 1.01
N LYS A 11 -5.93 17.97 1.43
CA LYS A 11 -6.26 19.38 1.74
C LYS A 11 -7.14 19.58 2.99
N GLU A 12 -7.36 18.54 3.77
CA GLU A 12 -8.00 18.61 5.09
C GLU A 12 -6.95 18.39 6.18
N GLU A 13 -7.03 19.22 7.23
CA GLU A 13 -6.27 19.03 8.46
C GLU A 13 -7.06 18.15 9.42
N LEU A 14 -6.56 16.94 9.64
CA LEU A 14 -7.11 16.06 10.65
C LEU A 14 -6.31 16.24 11.95
N HIS A 15 -6.93 16.88 12.93
CA HIS A 15 -6.37 17.00 14.27
C HIS A 15 -6.76 15.82 15.13
N PHE A 16 -5.76 15.05 15.58
CA PHE A 16 -5.93 13.97 16.54
C PHE A 16 -5.33 14.35 17.88
N ASP A 17 -6.10 14.19 18.94
CA ASP A 17 -5.57 14.23 20.30
C ASP A 17 -4.92 12.87 20.61
N PHE A 18 -3.65 12.88 21.01
CA PHE A 18 -2.92 11.66 21.34
C PHE A 18 -3.59 10.81 22.43
N ASN A 19 -4.34 11.43 23.33
CA ASN A 19 -5.01 10.72 24.42
C ASN A 19 -6.19 9.88 23.93
N LEU A 20 -6.82 10.24 22.80
CA LEU A 20 -7.98 9.54 22.24
C LEU A 20 -7.60 8.43 21.26
N ILE A 21 -6.30 8.29 20.96
CA ILE A 21 -5.79 7.24 20.09
C ILE A 21 -5.66 5.98 20.94
N SER A 22 -6.40 4.93 20.58
CA SER A 22 -6.34 3.64 21.27
C SER A 22 -5.36 2.66 20.61
N ASN A 23 -5.21 2.75 19.28
CA ASN A 23 -4.30 1.89 18.53
C ASN A 23 -3.82 2.58 17.24
N VAL A 24 -2.58 2.28 16.83
CA VAL A 24 -1.99 2.75 15.57
C VAL A 24 -1.25 1.61 14.90
N GLN A 25 -1.56 1.36 13.62
CA GLN A 25 -0.94 0.31 12.82
C GLN A 25 -0.70 0.76 11.38
N ILE A 26 0.39 0.30 10.77
CA ILE A 26 0.57 0.37 9.30
C ILE A 26 0.11 -0.94 8.68
N ARG A 27 -0.80 -0.86 7.71
CA ARG A 27 -1.22 -1.98 6.87
C ARG A 27 -0.55 -1.87 5.50
N LYS A 28 0.15 -2.93 5.12
CA LYS A 28 0.80 -3.08 3.81
C LYS A 28 -0.09 -3.92 2.90
N ASN A 29 -0.55 -3.34 1.80
CA ASN A 29 -1.38 -4.02 0.80
C ASN A 29 -0.63 -4.11 -0.53
N ARG A 30 -0.69 -5.28 -1.19
CA ARG A 30 -0.15 -5.43 -2.55
C ARG A 30 -1.10 -4.77 -3.54
N VAL A 31 -0.54 -4.01 -4.48
CA VAL A 31 -1.29 -3.37 -5.57
C VAL A 31 -0.94 -4.08 -6.86
N PHE A 32 -1.94 -4.44 -7.66
CA PHE A 32 -1.79 -5.17 -8.92
C PHE A 32 -1.98 -4.28 -10.16
N PHE A 33 -2.20 -2.98 -9.99
CA PHE A 33 -2.51 -2.06 -11.09
C PHE A 33 -1.43 -2.07 -12.19
N ILE A 34 -0.16 -1.93 -11.80
CA ILE A 34 0.96 -1.98 -12.76
C ILE A 34 1.11 -3.38 -13.37
N ASN A 35 0.86 -4.43 -12.60
CA ASN A 35 0.87 -5.80 -13.11
C ASN A 35 -0.17 -5.96 -14.23
N TYR A 36 -1.40 -5.49 -14.04
CA TYR A 36 -2.43 -5.49 -15.09
C TYR A 36 -2.03 -4.69 -16.32
N ILE A 37 -1.43 -3.51 -16.14
CA ILE A 37 -0.90 -2.72 -17.26
C ILE A 37 0.16 -3.52 -18.03
N PHE A 38 1.11 -4.15 -17.34
CA PHE A 38 2.13 -4.98 -18.01
C PHE A 38 1.53 -6.18 -18.73
N THR A 39 0.54 -6.87 -18.14
CA THR A 39 -0.13 -7.99 -18.81
C THR A 39 -0.84 -7.52 -20.08
N PHE A 40 -1.60 -6.42 -20.00
CA PHE A 40 -2.34 -5.87 -21.14
C PHE A 40 -1.41 -5.38 -22.25
N THR A 41 -0.35 -4.66 -21.88
CA THR A 41 0.65 -4.16 -22.83
C THR A 41 1.41 -5.32 -23.48
N GLY A 42 1.78 -6.33 -22.71
CA GLY A 42 2.43 -7.55 -23.23
C GLY A 42 1.53 -8.31 -24.20
N PHE A 43 0.23 -8.36 -23.93
CA PHE A 43 -0.75 -8.99 -24.84
C PHE A 43 -0.87 -8.23 -26.17
N ILE A 44 -0.94 -6.89 -26.12
CA ILE A 44 -0.95 -6.06 -27.33
C ILE A 44 0.32 -6.28 -28.16
N ILE A 45 1.50 -6.22 -27.52
CA ILE A 45 2.78 -6.43 -28.19
C ILE A 45 2.82 -7.81 -28.84
N PHE A 46 2.39 -8.85 -28.13
CA PHE A 46 2.33 -10.20 -28.66
C PHE A 46 1.47 -10.28 -29.93
N TYR A 47 0.28 -9.65 -29.94
CA TYR A 47 -0.59 -9.65 -31.11
C TYR A 47 0.00 -8.86 -32.29
N LEU A 48 0.61 -7.70 -32.02
CA LEU A 48 1.28 -6.89 -33.03
C LEU A 48 2.46 -7.64 -33.68
N VAL A 49 3.28 -8.33 -32.88
CA VAL A 49 4.40 -9.14 -33.36
C VAL A 49 3.89 -10.32 -34.18
N LYS A 50 2.88 -11.04 -33.69
CA LYS A 50 2.24 -12.15 -34.41
C LYS A 50 1.77 -11.70 -35.80
N ASN A 51 1.08 -10.56 -35.88
CA ASN A 51 0.55 -10.04 -37.14
C ASN A 51 1.65 -9.54 -38.08
N LYS A 52 2.67 -8.84 -37.55
CA LYS A 52 3.75 -8.28 -38.37
C LYS A 52 4.67 -9.35 -38.97
N PHE A 53 4.95 -10.41 -38.22
CA PHE A 53 5.88 -11.46 -38.63
C PHE A 53 5.19 -12.73 -39.14
N ASN A 54 3.86 -12.71 -39.29
CA ASN A 54 3.05 -13.89 -39.68
C ASN A 54 3.41 -15.17 -38.91
N ILE A 55 3.69 -15.02 -37.61
CA ILE A 55 4.07 -16.15 -36.77
C ILE A 55 2.82 -17.02 -36.56
N TYR A 56 2.79 -18.18 -37.21
CA TYR A 56 1.81 -19.23 -36.93
C TYR A 56 2.14 -19.89 -35.59
N LEU A 57 1.68 -19.28 -34.50
CA LEU A 57 1.63 -19.98 -33.22
C LEU A 57 0.56 -21.07 -33.30
N SER A 58 0.99 -22.33 -33.23
CA SER A 58 0.09 -23.44 -32.96
C SER A 58 -0.75 -23.13 -31.72
N PRO A 59 -2.04 -23.53 -31.66
CA PRO A 59 -2.90 -23.37 -30.50
C PRO A 59 -2.27 -23.85 -29.18
N VAL A 60 -1.29 -24.74 -29.25
CA VAL A 60 -0.52 -25.28 -28.11
C VAL A 60 0.46 -24.26 -27.52
N TYR A 61 1.05 -23.38 -28.33
CA TYR A 61 2.06 -22.41 -27.88
C TYR A 61 1.46 -21.09 -27.36
N PHE A 62 0.23 -20.77 -27.75
CA PHE A 62 -0.47 -19.57 -27.28
C PHE A 62 -0.67 -19.55 -25.75
N PRO A 63 -1.15 -20.63 -25.10
CA PRO A 63 -1.24 -20.70 -23.64
C PRO A 63 0.11 -20.50 -22.95
N ILE A 64 1.19 -21.05 -23.51
CA ILE A 64 2.54 -20.96 -22.94
C ILE A 64 3.05 -19.51 -23.01
N ALA A 65 2.88 -18.84 -24.15
CA ALA A 65 3.24 -17.43 -24.30
C ALA A 65 2.42 -16.54 -23.36
N PHE A 66 1.12 -16.79 -23.22
CA PHE A 66 0.26 -16.06 -22.30
C PHE A 66 0.67 -16.25 -20.83
N LEU A 67 0.92 -17.50 -20.41
CA LEU A 67 1.43 -17.80 -19.07
C LEU A 67 2.78 -17.13 -18.80
N GLY A 68 3.66 -17.05 -19.80
CA GLY A 68 4.90 -16.29 -19.73
C GLY A 68 4.66 -14.81 -19.44
N ILE A 69 3.80 -14.16 -20.24
CA ILE A 69 3.46 -12.73 -20.06
C ILE A 69 2.87 -12.46 -18.67
N VAL A 70 1.94 -13.32 -18.22
CA VAL A 70 1.38 -13.25 -16.87
C VAL A 70 2.49 -13.41 -15.84
N TYR A 71 3.32 -14.45 -15.93
CA TYR A 71 4.42 -14.69 -14.99
C TYR A 71 5.35 -13.47 -14.87
N PHE A 72 5.82 -12.92 -15.99
CA PHE A 72 6.68 -11.73 -16.00
C PHE A 72 5.98 -10.52 -15.37
N SER A 73 4.69 -10.32 -15.63
CA SER A 73 3.94 -9.22 -15.02
C SER A 73 3.84 -9.34 -13.50
N PHE A 74 3.85 -10.55 -12.93
CA PHE A 74 3.76 -10.79 -11.48
C PHE A 74 5.11 -10.68 -10.74
N LEU A 75 6.24 -10.64 -11.46
CA LEU A 75 7.56 -10.39 -10.87
C LEU A 75 7.68 -8.98 -10.27
N TYR A 76 7.03 -8.00 -10.89
CA TYR A 76 6.97 -6.66 -10.34
C TYR A 76 6.04 -6.62 -9.11
N LYS A 77 6.60 -6.22 -7.96
CA LYS A 77 5.87 -6.13 -6.69
C LYS A 77 5.72 -4.67 -6.28
N GLN A 78 4.50 -4.17 -6.33
CA GLN A 78 4.15 -2.85 -5.81
C GLN A 78 3.31 -2.97 -4.53
N PHE A 79 3.55 -2.07 -3.58
CA PHE A 79 2.85 -2.02 -2.31
C PHE A 79 2.27 -0.63 -2.05
N SER A 80 1.05 -0.61 -1.52
CA SER A 80 0.44 0.57 -0.92
C SER A 80 0.45 0.41 0.60
N TYR A 81 0.70 1.51 1.29
CA TYR A 81 0.77 1.56 2.74
C TYR A 81 -0.37 2.45 3.25
N LYS A 82 -1.11 1.94 4.23
CA LYS A 82 -2.15 2.70 4.94
C LYS A 82 -1.80 2.77 6.41
N LEU A 83 -1.88 3.96 6.99
CA LEU A 83 -1.85 4.17 8.43
C LEU A 83 -3.29 4.07 8.96
N LEU A 84 -3.50 3.19 9.92
CA LEU A 84 -4.77 2.99 10.60
C LEU A 84 -4.62 3.57 11.99
N ILE A 85 -5.46 4.56 12.33
CA ILE A 85 -5.54 5.15 13.66
C ILE A 85 -6.94 4.82 14.19
N ASN A 86 -6.99 4.10 15.32
CA ASN A 86 -8.24 3.82 16.02
C ASN A 86 -8.48 4.91 17.07
N LYS A 87 -9.67 5.50 17.06
CA LYS A 87 -10.15 6.40 18.10
C LYS A 87 -11.07 5.63 19.04
N GLU A 88 -11.10 5.99 20.32
CA GLU A 88 -11.84 5.34 21.44
C GLU A 88 -13.22 4.72 21.10
N ASN A 89 -13.95 5.21 20.10
CA ASN A 89 -15.26 4.70 19.66
C ASN A 89 -15.23 3.74 18.45
N LEU A 90 -14.19 2.91 18.29
CA LEU A 90 -14.08 1.90 17.20
C LEU A 90 -14.09 2.48 15.77
N ILE A 91 -13.87 3.78 15.63
CA ILE A 91 -13.78 4.45 14.31
C ILE A 91 -12.33 4.38 13.86
N PHE A 92 -12.09 3.65 12.76
CA PHE A 92 -10.79 3.58 12.11
C PHE A 92 -10.63 4.69 11.09
N HIS A 93 -9.68 5.57 11.33
CA HIS A 93 -9.22 6.51 10.31
C HIS A 93 -8.13 5.87 9.47
N GLU A 94 -8.42 5.70 8.17
CA GLU A 94 -7.45 5.21 7.20
C GLU A 94 -6.77 6.38 6.48
N LEU A 95 -5.46 6.54 6.69
CA LEU A 95 -4.65 7.50 5.97
C LEU A 95 -3.77 6.77 4.96
N THR A 96 -3.92 7.08 3.68
CA THR A 96 -3.05 6.50 2.65
C THR A 96 -1.68 7.19 2.72
N LEU A 97 -0.62 6.40 2.90
CA LEU A 97 0.74 6.91 3.02
C LEU A 97 1.42 6.93 1.66
N SER A 98 2.07 8.06 1.35
CA SER A 98 3.02 8.11 0.24
C SER A 98 4.30 7.32 0.61
N PRO A 99 5.04 6.77 -0.37
CA PRO A 99 6.27 6.03 -0.11
C PRO A 99 7.30 6.82 0.71
N ARG A 100 7.37 8.14 0.51
CA ARG A 100 8.27 9.04 1.24
C ARG A 100 7.92 9.16 2.72
N ASN A 101 6.64 8.99 3.08
CA ASN A 101 6.15 9.20 4.44
C ASN A 101 6.10 7.91 5.28
N ILE A 102 6.48 6.76 4.71
CA ILE A 102 6.45 5.47 5.42
C ILE A 102 7.36 5.49 6.65
N ILE A 103 8.58 6.00 6.51
CA ILE A 103 9.56 6.06 7.60
C ILE A 103 9.03 6.95 8.73
N HIS A 104 8.45 8.11 8.39
CA HIS A 104 7.84 9.01 9.37
C HIS A 104 6.66 8.36 10.09
N ALA A 105 5.82 7.61 9.38
CA ALA A 105 4.71 6.88 9.99
C ALA A 105 5.20 5.76 10.91
N GLN A 106 6.26 5.05 10.55
CA GLN A 106 6.89 4.03 11.40
C GLN A 106 7.50 4.65 12.66
N TYR A 107 8.19 5.78 12.50
CA TYR A 107 8.76 6.53 13.62
C TYR A 107 7.67 7.03 14.57
N PHE A 108 6.58 7.58 14.04
CA PHE A 108 5.40 7.98 14.81
C PHE A 108 4.81 6.82 15.64
N ILE A 109 4.60 5.65 15.03
CA ILE A 109 4.10 4.47 15.75
C ILE A 109 5.04 4.07 16.87
N THR A 110 6.34 4.10 16.61
CA THR A 110 7.36 3.70 17.59
C THR A 110 7.37 4.64 18.79
N LEU A 111 7.32 5.96 18.54
CA LEU A 111 7.22 6.97 19.58
C LEU A 111 5.93 6.83 20.39
N TYR A 112 4.78 6.68 19.71
CA TYR A 112 3.48 6.51 20.36
C TYR A 112 3.46 5.27 21.28
N LYS A 113 3.96 4.12 20.81
CA LYS A 113 4.03 2.91 21.66
C LYS A 113 4.95 3.10 22.86
N LYS A 114 6.06 3.82 22.70
CA LYS A 114 7.00 4.10 23.80
C LYS A 114 6.37 5.02 24.84
N THR A 115 5.67 6.08 24.43
CA THR A 115 5.00 7.02 25.36
C THR A 115 3.85 6.36 26.10
N THR A 116 3.01 5.56 25.42
CA THR A 116 1.92 4.82 26.07
C THR A 116 2.45 3.77 27.06
N LYS A 117 3.53 3.06 26.72
CA LYS A 117 4.17 2.11 27.64
C LYS A 117 4.72 2.81 28.90
N ASN A 118 5.29 4.00 28.75
CA ASN A 118 5.83 4.76 29.88
C ASN A 118 4.72 5.35 30.79
N LYS A 119 3.58 5.79 30.22
CA LYS A 119 2.41 6.20 31.01
C LYS A 119 1.89 5.07 31.90
N ASN A 120 1.85 3.84 31.38
CA ASN A 120 1.40 2.66 32.15
C ASN A 120 2.40 2.23 33.25
N LEU A 121 3.66 2.68 33.17
CA LEU A 121 4.68 2.42 34.20
C LEU A 121 4.67 3.46 35.33
N ILE A 122 4.16 4.67 35.08
CA ILE A 122 4.07 5.75 36.08
C ILE A 122 2.76 5.66 36.89
N LEU A 123 1.77 4.91 36.40
CA LEU A 123 0.46 4.70 37.04
C LEU A 123 0.36 3.38 37.82
N LYS A 124 1.48 2.70 38.08
CA LYS A 124 1.59 1.55 38.99
C LYS A 124 2.43 1.94 40.20
#